data_AF-A0A8K0QT39-F1
#
_entry.id   AF-A0A8K0QT39-F1
#
_cell.length_a   1.000
_cell.length_b   1.000
_cell.length_c   1.000
_cell.angle_alpha   90.00
_cell.angle_beta   90.00
_cell.angle_gamma   90.00
#
_symmetry.space_group_name_H-M   'P 1'
#
loop_
_entity.id
_entity.type
_entity.pdbx_description
1 polymer ?
#
loop_
_entity_poly.entity_id
_entity_poly.type
_entity_poly.pdbx_seq_one_letter_code
_entity_poly.pdbx_strand_id
1 'polypeptide(L)'
;MSLNPEPAAPEERAELDLPPKSYADAAEEALQPASHANGTDGTVDDTKKRPRTKLDHVKANGLSISAGGDAESLEGVGQDASPKSPTAKGHRRKGSRSSQGSVGRKHGEQMGADVFEKHSNGHGDALISVKPPQELERDRRTDLKRRNSELKSGRQAGAGWARSKIRFAPMNIPLQRRLQTLAVLMHTLSIVGGLAIFFFLCSIPLLWPILLPYTVYVLFSNAGTSGELSLRSERLRRLPVWSLFASYFPARLHRSQELEPTRKYIFGYHPHGIISHGAFAAFATEALGFSQLFPGITNALLTLDSNFRYPIYREYALRLGMASVSRESCENILSKGGQNGEGMGRAITIVVGGARESLDARPGVIRLVLRRRKGFVKMAIRTGADLVPVLAFGENDIYEQVDGQSHPYLHKLQMLVKKVMGFTVPIFHARGIFNYDVGMMPYRRPINIVVGRPIRVVQDKHPDNDLINEVHDKYINELLRLWEEHKDTFAKHRQGELEIVE
;
A
#
# COMPACT_ATOMS: atom_id res chain seq x y z
N MET A 1 3.37 -15.65 54.40
CA MET A 1 2.60 -16.91 54.20
C MET A 1 1.77 -16.75 52.94
N SER A 2 1.41 -17.85 52.28
CA SER A 2 0.71 -17.84 51.00
C SER A 2 -0.77 -17.47 51.16
N LEU A 3 -1.27 -16.63 50.25
CA LEU A 3 -2.68 -16.55 49.90
C LEU A 3 -2.86 -17.31 48.59
N ASN A 4 -3.30 -18.57 48.66
CA ASN A 4 -3.78 -19.25 47.48
C ASN A 4 -5.16 -18.66 47.13
N PRO A 5 -5.45 -18.30 45.87
CA PRO A 5 -6.80 -17.97 45.47
C PRO A 5 -7.70 -19.21 45.61
N GLU A 6 -8.98 -19.01 45.92
CA GLU A 6 -9.94 -20.14 45.91
C GLU A 6 -10.02 -20.78 44.52
N PRO A 7 -10.21 -22.12 44.44
CA PRO A 7 -10.42 -22.78 43.16
C PRO A 7 -11.68 -22.26 42.47
N ALA A 8 -11.56 -22.01 41.17
CA ALA A 8 -12.64 -21.49 40.32
C ALA A 8 -13.31 -22.56 39.45
N ALA A 9 -12.73 -23.77 39.37
CA ALA A 9 -13.34 -24.88 38.66
C ALA A 9 -14.54 -25.44 39.45
N PRO A 10 -15.68 -25.75 38.80
CA PRO A 10 -16.85 -26.30 39.50
C PRO A 10 -16.58 -27.65 40.19
N GLU A 11 -15.72 -28.48 39.59
CA GLU A 11 -15.35 -29.82 40.08
C GLU A 11 -14.51 -29.70 41.36
N GLU A 12 -13.44 -28.90 41.35
CA GLU A 12 -12.59 -28.61 42.52
C GLU A 12 -13.36 -27.97 43.69
N ARG A 13 -14.40 -27.16 43.41
CA ARG A 13 -15.26 -26.59 44.47
C ARG A 13 -16.20 -27.64 45.08
N ALA A 14 -16.68 -28.59 44.28
CA ALA A 14 -17.54 -29.67 44.77
C ALA A 14 -16.77 -30.65 45.68
N GLU A 15 -15.49 -30.92 45.41
CA GLU A 15 -14.63 -31.72 46.30
C GLU A 15 -14.33 -31.06 47.66
N LEU A 16 -14.63 -29.77 47.81
CA LEU A 16 -14.39 -28.96 49.00
C LEU A 16 -15.69 -28.46 49.68
N ASP A 17 -16.85 -28.96 49.28
CA ASP A 17 -18.19 -28.50 49.73
C ASP A 17 -18.41 -26.98 49.58
N LEU A 18 -17.70 -26.33 48.64
CA LEU A 18 -17.80 -24.90 48.40
C LEU A 18 -18.96 -24.56 47.46
N PRO A 19 -19.74 -23.49 47.73
CA PRO A 19 -20.86 -23.11 46.88
C PRO A 19 -20.39 -22.72 45.46
N PRO A 20 -21.23 -22.96 44.43
CA PRO A 20 -20.91 -22.63 43.04
C PRO A 20 -20.83 -21.11 42.86
N LYS A 21 -19.62 -20.61 42.56
CA LYS A 21 -19.37 -19.17 42.35
C LYS A 21 -19.95 -18.73 41.01
N SER A 22 -20.72 -17.64 40.98
CA SER A 22 -21.28 -17.13 39.72
C SER A 22 -20.18 -16.53 38.85
N TYR A 23 -20.37 -16.60 37.53
CA TYR A 23 -19.46 -15.96 36.56
C TYR A 23 -19.47 -14.42 36.68
N ALA A 24 -20.50 -13.84 37.32
CA ALA A 24 -20.52 -12.43 37.69
C ALA A 24 -19.56 -12.12 38.86
N ASP A 25 -19.67 -12.86 39.96
CA ASP A 25 -18.89 -12.65 41.18
C ASP A 25 -17.39 -12.79 40.92
N ALA A 26 -17.00 -13.76 40.09
CA ALA A 26 -15.61 -13.96 39.67
C ALA A 26 -15.06 -12.83 38.78
N ALA A 27 -15.92 -11.98 38.19
CA ALA A 27 -15.51 -10.85 37.35
C ALA A 27 -15.37 -9.53 38.14
N GLU A 28 -16.12 -9.35 39.23
CA GLU A 28 -16.00 -8.14 40.07
C GLU A 28 -14.74 -8.17 40.96
N GLU A 29 -14.35 -9.35 41.44
CA GLU A 29 -13.13 -9.53 42.25
C GLU A 29 -11.85 -9.16 41.47
N ALA A 30 -11.85 -9.33 40.14
CA ALA A 30 -10.74 -8.97 39.25
C ALA A 30 -10.63 -7.46 38.94
N LEU A 31 -11.53 -6.62 39.44
CA LEU A 31 -11.60 -5.18 39.13
C LEU A 31 -11.17 -4.24 40.27
N GLN A 32 -10.74 -4.77 41.42
CA GLN A 32 -10.23 -3.95 42.53
C GLN A 32 -8.69 -3.80 42.48
N PRO A 33 -8.14 -2.61 42.23
CA PRO A 33 -6.70 -2.39 42.29
C PRO A 33 -6.22 -2.25 43.74
N ALA A 34 -5.36 -3.16 44.20
CA ALA A 34 -4.73 -3.08 45.52
C ALA A 34 -3.85 -1.82 45.64
N SER A 35 -4.12 -0.97 46.64
CA SER A 35 -3.41 0.29 46.85
C SER A 35 -2.39 0.20 48.00
N HIS A 36 -1.11 0.36 47.68
CA HIS A 36 -0.03 0.49 48.66
C HIS A 36 0.90 1.65 48.31
N ALA A 37 0.73 2.78 49.00
CA ALA A 37 1.71 3.85 49.09
C ALA A 37 1.44 4.69 50.35
N ASN A 38 2.21 4.42 51.42
CA ASN A 38 2.41 5.41 52.48
C ASN A 38 3.31 6.54 51.93
N GLY A 39 3.28 7.78 52.40
CA GLY A 39 2.62 8.30 53.61
C GLY A 39 3.67 8.92 54.54
N THR A 40 4.04 10.18 54.27
CA THR A 40 4.91 11.01 55.11
C THR A 40 4.50 12.47 55.01
N ASP A 41 4.31 13.13 56.14
CA ASP A 41 3.94 14.54 56.27
C ASP A 41 5.14 15.51 56.25
N GLY A 42 4.87 16.79 55.94
CA GLY A 42 5.86 17.87 56.00
C GLY A 42 5.28 19.24 55.64
N THR A 43 4.95 20.05 56.65
CA THR A 43 4.35 21.40 56.51
C THR A 43 5.41 22.51 56.33
N VAL A 44 5.02 23.66 55.73
CA VAL A 44 5.34 25.05 56.15
C VAL A 44 4.79 26.09 55.13
N ASP A 45 4.58 27.33 55.59
CA ASP A 45 4.22 28.58 54.90
C ASP A 45 5.13 28.96 53.67
N ASP A 46 4.86 29.95 52.80
CA ASP A 46 4.59 31.38 53.08
C ASP A 46 3.92 32.16 51.89
N THR A 47 3.90 33.49 51.97
CA THR A 47 2.80 34.41 51.59
C THR A 47 2.99 35.30 50.34
N LYS A 48 1.90 36.00 49.95
CA LYS A 48 1.83 37.31 49.21
C LYS A 48 2.18 37.26 47.69
N LYS A 49 1.50 37.96 46.76
CA LYS A 49 0.88 39.32 46.77
C LYS A 49 -0.16 39.53 45.63
N ARG A 50 -1.01 40.56 45.76
CA ARG A 50 -1.77 41.33 44.72
C ARG A 50 -1.24 42.80 44.75
N PRO A 51 -1.72 43.85 44.02
CA PRO A 51 -2.94 44.01 43.17
C PRO A 51 -2.87 44.91 41.87
N ARG A 52 -3.97 44.92 41.07
CA ARG A 52 -4.55 46.03 40.21
C ARG A 52 -3.64 46.67 39.11
N THR A 53 -4.11 47.41 38.08
CA THR A 53 -5.26 48.37 37.88
C THR A 53 -5.68 48.37 36.37
N LYS A 54 -6.96 48.36 35.95
CA LYS A 54 -7.80 49.49 35.39
C LYS A 54 -7.04 50.63 34.66
N LEU A 55 -7.52 51.33 33.61
CA LEU A 55 -8.63 51.24 32.61
C LEU A 55 -8.10 51.93 31.29
N ASP A 56 -8.73 51.99 30.10
CA ASP A 56 -9.88 52.85 29.72
C ASP A 56 -10.31 52.75 28.21
N HIS A 57 -11.41 53.45 27.88
CA HIS A 57 -12.12 53.79 26.61
C HIS A 57 -11.37 54.02 25.25
N VAL A 58 -12.01 54.25 24.06
CA VAL A 58 -13.22 53.73 23.32
C VAL A 58 -13.46 54.53 22.00
N LYS A 59 -13.84 53.88 20.87
CA LYS A 59 -14.29 54.46 19.56
C LYS A 59 -13.24 55.34 18.81
N ALA A 60 -13.39 55.78 17.55
CA ALA A 60 -14.48 55.72 16.55
C ALA A 60 -13.97 55.54 15.09
N ASN A 61 -14.89 55.47 14.10
CA ASN A 61 -14.56 55.48 12.66
C ASN A 61 -14.22 56.90 12.15
N GLY A 62 -13.42 57.00 11.07
CA GLY A 62 -13.23 58.22 10.28
C GLY A 62 -12.81 57.92 8.85
N LEU A 63 -13.39 58.63 7.88
CA LEU A 63 -13.11 58.52 6.44
C LEU A 63 -12.97 59.94 5.87
N SER A 64 -11.96 60.21 5.06
CA SER A 64 -11.77 61.50 4.38
C SER A 64 -11.07 61.32 3.03
N ILE A 65 -11.55 62.02 2.00
CA ILE A 65 -11.04 61.97 0.61
C ILE A 65 -11.08 63.39 0.01
N SER A 66 -9.94 63.90 -0.46
CA SER A 66 -9.72 65.07 -1.35
C SER A 66 -8.24 65.48 -1.23
N ALA A 67 -7.50 66.01 -2.20
CA ALA A 67 -7.68 66.26 -3.65
C ALA A 67 -6.25 66.09 -4.29
N GLY A 68 -5.94 66.33 -5.57
CA GLY A 68 -6.69 66.78 -6.76
C GLY A 68 -5.73 67.43 -7.76
N GLY A 69 -5.84 67.09 -9.05
CA GLY A 69 -5.07 67.66 -10.18
C GLY A 69 -3.58 67.30 -10.26
N ASP A 70 -2.87 67.53 -11.38
CA ASP A 70 -3.30 67.72 -12.78
C ASP A 70 -2.08 67.47 -13.72
N ALA A 71 -2.32 66.91 -14.92
CA ALA A 71 -1.42 66.99 -16.09
C ALA A 71 -2.09 66.37 -17.33
N GLU A 72 -2.28 67.15 -18.40
CA GLU A 72 -2.84 66.70 -19.68
C GLU A 72 -1.77 66.51 -20.77
N SER A 73 -2.06 65.67 -21.78
CA SER A 73 -1.59 65.91 -23.15
C SER A 73 -2.42 65.14 -24.20
N LEU A 74 -3.29 65.88 -24.90
CA LEU A 74 -3.65 65.80 -26.34
C LEU A 74 -3.61 64.41 -27.02
N GLU A 75 -4.74 63.81 -27.40
CA GLU A 75 -5.65 64.15 -28.53
C GLU A 75 -5.24 63.56 -29.90
N GLY A 76 -6.26 63.20 -30.70
CA GLY A 76 -6.11 62.49 -31.97
C GLY A 76 -7.43 61.85 -32.42
N VAL A 77 -8.45 62.68 -32.71
CA VAL A 77 -9.82 62.23 -32.99
C VAL A 77 -10.05 61.96 -34.48
N GLY A 78 -10.73 60.85 -34.78
CA GLY A 78 -11.45 60.63 -36.04
C GLY A 78 -12.81 60.01 -35.75
N GLN A 79 -13.90 60.57 -36.27
CA GLN A 79 -15.27 60.09 -36.07
C GLN A 79 -16.07 60.11 -37.38
N ASP A 80 -16.85 59.04 -37.58
CA ASP A 80 -18.19 59.03 -38.19
C ASP A 80 -18.93 57.87 -37.47
N ALA A 81 -19.98 58.08 -36.66
CA ALA A 81 -21.35 58.52 -36.98
C ALA A 81 -22.15 57.42 -37.73
N SER A 82 -23.32 56.92 -37.30
CA SER A 82 -24.21 57.09 -36.12
C SER A 82 -25.22 55.90 -36.09
N PRO A 83 -26.20 55.73 -35.16
CA PRO A 83 -26.53 56.41 -33.88
C PRO A 83 -26.63 55.44 -32.66
N LYS A 84 -27.32 55.83 -31.57
CA LYS A 84 -27.47 55.16 -30.24
C LYS A 84 -28.99 55.06 -29.88
N SER A 85 -29.55 54.41 -28.84
CA SER A 85 -29.15 53.85 -27.51
C SER A 85 -30.22 52.77 -27.07
N PRO A 86 -30.62 52.52 -25.79
CA PRO A 86 -29.89 52.33 -24.51
C PRO A 86 -30.32 51.09 -23.64
N THR A 87 -29.36 50.48 -22.90
CA THR A 87 -29.55 49.71 -21.62
C THR A 87 -30.38 48.39 -21.65
N ALA A 88 -30.30 47.45 -20.68
CA ALA A 88 -29.74 47.47 -19.32
C ALA A 88 -29.07 46.14 -18.85
N LYS A 89 -28.37 46.22 -17.70
CA LYS A 89 -27.94 45.18 -16.73
C LYS A 89 -28.27 43.70 -17.06
N GLY A 90 -27.36 42.72 -17.09
CA GLY A 90 -25.90 42.71 -16.90
C GLY A 90 -25.42 41.66 -15.87
N HIS A 91 -24.40 40.85 -16.19
CA HIS A 91 -23.68 40.01 -15.21
C HIS A 91 -22.20 39.80 -15.59
N ARG A 92 -21.30 39.97 -14.61
CA ARG A 92 -19.84 40.03 -14.79
C ARG A 92 -19.21 38.63 -14.78
N ARG A 93 -19.01 37.99 -15.94
CA ARG A 93 -18.20 36.76 -16.06
C ARG A 93 -16.74 37.07 -15.63
N LYS A 94 -16.35 36.63 -14.43
CA LYS A 94 -14.93 36.47 -14.10
C LYS A 94 -14.39 35.32 -14.94
N GLY A 95 -13.22 35.51 -15.57
CA GLY A 95 -12.53 34.41 -16.25
C GLY A 95 -12.21 33.30 -15.25
N SER A 96 -12.51 32.06 -15.62
CA SER A 96 -12.09 30.88 -14.85
C SER A 96 -10.57 30.84 -14.79
N ARG A 97 -10.00 30.76 -13.58
CA ARG A 97 -8.55 30.54 -13.40
C ARG A 97 -8.15 29.29 -14.18
N SER A 98 -7.03 29.37 -14.88
CA SER A 98 -6.51 28.26 -15.67
C SER A 98 -6.41 26.99 -14.84
N SER A 99 -6.91 25.89 -15.40
CA SER A 99 -6.51 24.57 -14.92
C SER A 99 -4.99 24.46 -15.03
N GLN A 100 -4.32 24.05 -13.95
CA GLN A 100 -2.91 23.70 -14.02
C GLN A 100 -2.79 22.40 -14.81
N GLY A 101 -2.62 22.54 -16.12
CA GLY A 101 -2.44 21.44 -17.05
C GLY A 101 -1.18 20.64 -16.73
N SER A 102 -1.17 19.39 -17.19
CA SER A 102 -0.07 18.45 -17.06
C SER A 102 1.29 19.06 -17.39
N VAL A 103 2.24 19.00 -16.46
CA VAL A 103 3.66 19.26 -16.73
C VAL A 103 4.22 18.12 -17.59
N GLY A 104 4.08 18.25 -18.90
CA GLY A 104 4.82 17.45 -19.86
C GLY A 104 6.28 17.89 -19.85
N ARG A 105 7.14 17.14 -19.15
CA ARG A 105 8.54 17.50 -18.93
C ARG A 105 9.46 16.85 -19.97
N LYS A 106 10.33 17.65 -20.60
CA LYS A 106 11.41 17.17 -21.47
C LYS A 106 12.45 16.39 -20.63
N HIS A 107 13.21 15.50 -21.26
CA HIS A 107 14.42 14.94 -20.63
C HIS A 107 15.40 16.07 -20.27
N GLY A 108 15.99 16.01 -19.07
CA GLY A 108 17.14 16.84 -18.68
C GLY A 108 17.03 17.49 -17.30
N GLU A 109 15.84 17.90 -16.84
CA GLU A 109 15.71 18.59 -15.55
C GLU A 109 15.85 17.63 -14.36
N GLN A 110 16.82 17.90 -13.48
CA GLN A 110 16.90 17.29 -12.16
C GLN A 110 15.61 17.58 -11.36
N MET A 111 14.97 16.54 -10.84
CA MET A 111 13.79 16.72 -9.98
C MET A 111 14.23 17.30 -8.63
N GLY A 112 13.82 18.55 -8.38
CA GLY A 112 14.21 19.30 -7.18
C GLY A 112 13.82 18.61 -5.87
N ALA A 113 14.57 18.91 -4.81
CA ALA A 113 14.46 18.29 -3.49
C ALA A 113 13.06 18.37 -2.84
N ASP A 114 12.18 19.27 -3.32
CA ASP A 114 10.79 19.36 -2.88
C ASP A 114 9.95 18.11 -3.19
N VAL A 115 10.32 17.28 -4.17
CA VAL A 115 9.56 16.06 -4.52
C VAL A 115 9.83 14.91 -3.55
N PHE A 116 11.02 14.83 -2.96
CA PHE A 116 11.48 13.67 -2.20
C PHE A 116 11.51 13.91 -0.68
N GLU A 117 11.30 12.85 0.08
CA GLU A 117 11.41 12.78 1.54
C GLU A 117 12.61 11.87 1.89
N LYS A 118 13.48 12.31 2.80
CA LYS A 118 14.68 11.57 3.21
C LYS A 118 14.53 11.10 4.65
N HIS A 119 14.40 9.79 4.86
CA HIS A 119 14.36 9.19 6.19
C HIS A 119 15.76 8.68 6.57
N SER A 120 16.45 9.37 7.47
CA SER A 120 17.73 8.92 8.05
C SER A 120 17.50 7.88 9.14
N ASN A 121 18.17 6.72 9.05
CA ASN A 121 18.09 5.65 10.05
C ASN A 121 19.06 5.84 11.24
N GLY A 122 19.86 6.92 11.26
CA GLY A 122 20.89 7.19 12.27
C GLY A 122 22.27 6.57 11.94
N HIS A 123 22.33 5.61 11.02
CA HIS A 123 23.55 4.89 10.61
C HIS A 123 24.18 5.43 9.30
N GLY A 124 23.76 6.60 8.83
CA GLY A 124 24.30 7.28 7.64
C GLY A 124 23.56 6.96 6.34
N ASP A 125 23.18 5.69 6.13
CA ASP A 125 22.25 5.32 5.05
C ASP A 125 20.88 6.01 5.25
N ALA A 126 20.22 6.36 4.15
CA ALA A 126 19.00 7.14 4.21
C ALA A 126 18.03 6.77 3.08
N LEU A 127 16.82 6.39 3.49
CA LEU A 127 15.75 6.00 2.56
C LEU A 127 15.16 7.24 1.89
N ILE A 128 15.08 7.19 0.56
CA ILE A 128 14.43 8.21 -0.26
C ILE A 128 13.04 7.73 -0.64
N SER A 129 12.01 8.51 -0.28
CA SER A 129 10.61 8.26 -0.60
C SER A 129 10.03 9.44 -1.39
N VAL A 130 8.96 9.24 -2.16
CA VAL A 130 8.24 10.35 -2.82
C VAL A 130 7.30 11.00 -1.79
N LYS A 131 7.30 12.33 -1.69
CA LYS A 131 6.39 13.04 -0.76
C LYS A 131 4.91 12.74 -1.14
N PRO A 132 4.04 12.51 -0.16
CA PRO A 132 2.63 12.25 -0.42
C PRO A 132 1.92 13.56 -0.84
N PRO A 133 0.79 13.50 -1.56
CA PRO A 133 -0.08 14.67 -1.73
C PRO A 133 -0.48 15.23 -0.35
N GLN A 134 -0.43 16.57 -0.18
CA GLN A 134 -0.61 17.20 1.15
C GLN A 134 -1.96 16.87 1.82
N GLU A 135 -3.00 16.57 1.05
CA GLU A 135 -4.30 16.12 1.56
C GLU A 135 -4.16 14.80 2.35
N LEU A 136 -3.36 13.86 1.86
CA LEU A 136 -3.13 12.56 2.48
C LEU A 136 -2.46 12.68 3.87
N GLU A 137 -1.60 13.67 4.07
CA GLU A 137 -1.02 13.93 5.39
C GLU A 137 -2.05 14.50 6.37
N ARG A 138 -2.92 15.40 5.91
CA ARG A 138 -3.99 15.96 6.73
C ARG A 138 -4.92 14.86 7.20
N ASP A 139 -5.28 13.94 6.29
CA ASP A 139 -6.13 12.79 6.59
C ASP A 139 -5.48 11.79 7.56
N ARG A 140 -4.19 11.47 7.39
CA ARG A 140 -3.47 10.64 8.38
C ARG A 140 -3.43 11.29 9.77
N ARG A 141 -3.29 12.62 9.85
CA ARG A 141 -3.30 13.37 11.11
C ARG A 141 -4.70 13.44 11.74
N THR A 142 -5.78 13.57 10.96
CA THR A 142 -7.16 13.51 11.50
C THR A 142 -7.56 12.09 11.91
N ASP A 143 -7.12 11.05 11.21
CA ASP A 143 -7.39 9.66 11.61
C ASP A 143 -6.71 9.28 12.93
N LEU A 144 -5.46 9.72 13.15
CA LEU A 144 -4.78 9.61 14.44
C LEU A 144 -5.52 10.37 15.54
N LYS A 145 -5.92 11.63 15.29
CA LYS A 145 -6.72 12.41 16.26
C LYS A 145 -8.07 11.77 16.57
N ARG A 146 -8.76 11.21 15.57
CA ARG A 146 -10.09 10.60 15.73
C ARG A 146 -10.05 9.22 16.40
N ARG A 147 -8.93 8.50 16.33
CA ARG A 147 -8.67 7.30 17.14
C ARG A 147 -8.47 7.64 18.62
N ASN A 148 -7.91 8.82 18.91
CA ASN A 148 -7.57 9.25 20.27
C ASN A 148 -8.53 10.34 20.83
N SER A 149 -9.67 10.59 20.18
CA SER A 149 -10.64 11.61 20.62
C SER A 149 -11.78 10.99 21.42
N GLU A 150 -11.87 11.32 22.71
CA GLU A 150 -13.11 11.12 23.45
C GLU A 150 -14.25 11.94 22.82
N LEU A 151 -15.45 11.38 22.83
CA LEU A 151 -16.63 12.01 22.23
C LEU A 151 -17.18 13.08 23.18
N LYS A 152 -17.36 14.32 22.68
CA LYS A 152 -17.87 15.47 23.45
C LYS A 152 -19.34 15.38 23.91
N SER A 153 -19.92 14.18 23.91
CA SER A 153 -21.15 13.86 24.62
C SER A 153 -20.95 12.50 25.29
N GLY A 154 -21.35 12.34 26.55
CA GLY A 154 -21.17 11.10 27.34
C GLY A 154 -21.88 9.84 26.82
N ARG A 155 -22.39 9.86 25.58
CA ARG A 155 -22.85 8.68 24.83
C ARG A 155 -21.70 8.17 23.98
N GLN A 156 -21.06 7.08 24.39
CA GLN A 156 -20.12 6.36 23.53
C GLN A 156 -20.84 5.86 22.27
N ALA A 157 -20.39 6.27 21.08
CA ALA A 157 -20.91 5.75 19.81
C ALA A 157 -20.45 4.30 19.64
N GLY A 158 -21.34 3.35 19.98
CA GLY A 158 -21.03 1.93 20.11
C GLY A 158 -21.25 1.35 21.50
N ALA A 159 -21.78 2.10 22.47
CA ALA A 159 -22.35 1.53 23.69
C ALA A 159 -23.44 0.50 23.30
N GLY A 160 -23.19 -0.78 23.58
CA GLY A 160 -24.01 -1.91 23.12
C GLY A 160 -23.47 -2.71 21.93
N TRP A 161 -22.56 -2.17 21.11
CA TRP A 161 -21.94 -2.91 19.99
C TRP A 161 -21.08 -4.10 20.45
N ALA A 162 -20.56 -4.06 21.68
CA ALA A 162 -19.84 -5.19 22.29
C ALA A 162 -20.69 -6.47 22.46
N ARG A 163 -22.03 -6.38 22.34
CA ARG A 163 -22.93 -7.54 22.37
C ARG A 163 -23.23 -8.14 20.99
N SER A 164 -22.72 -7.55 19.90
CA SER A 164 -22.89 -8.11 18.55
C SER A 164 -21.69 -8.98 18.15
N LYS A 165 -21.94 -10.22 17.72
CA LYS A 165 -20.92 -11.07 17.07
C LYS A 165 -20.42 -10.52 15.73
N ILE A 166 -21.08 -9.51 15.17
CA ILE A 166 -20.68 -8.84 13.93
C ILE A 166 -20.78 -7.32 14.13
N ARG A 167 -19.65 -6.62 14.15
CA ARG A 167 -19.57 -5.16 14.16
C ARG A 167 -19.81 -4.66 12.73
N PHE A 168 -20.79 -3.78 12.53
CA PHE A 168 -21.14 -3.26 11.20
C PHE A 168 -20.41 -1.95 10.87
N ALA A 169 -20.22 -1.68 9.58
CA ALA A 169 -19.67 -0.41 9.10
C ALA A 169 -20.62 0.75 9.49
N PRO A 170 -20.18 1.77 10.25
CA PRO A 170 -21.04 2.91 10.59
C PRO A 170 -21.49 3.63 9.31
N MET A 171 -22.77 4.00 9.23
CA MET A 171 -23.33 4.60 8.00
C MET A 171 -22.62 5.90 7.58
N ASN A 172 -22.13 6.68 8.55
CA ASN A 172 -21.35 7.90 8.30
C ASN A 172 -19.83 7.64 8.12
N ILE A 173 -19.48 6.84 7.11
CA ILE A 173 -18.11 6.72 6.58
C ILE A 173 -17.93 7.70 5.41
N PRO A 174 -16.90 8.57 5.43
CA PRO A 174 -16.60 9.52 4.34
C PRO A 174 -16.47 8.87 2.96
N LEU A 175 -16.88 9.60 1.92
CA LEU A 175 -16.87 9.13 0.53
C LEU A 175 -15.48 8.63 0.09
N GLN A 176 -14.42 9.39 0.38
CA GLN A 176 -13.03 9.00 0.12
C GLN A 176 -12.68 7.62 0.72
N ARG A 177 -13.09 7.34 1.96
CA ARG A 177 -12.89 6.03 2.60
C ARG A 177 -13.70 4.91 1.93
N ARG A 178 -14.85 5.21 1.31
CA ARG A 178 -15.61 4.26 0.49
C ARG A 178 -14.92 4.01 -0.87
N LEU A 179 -14.40 5.06 -1.50
CA LEU A 179 -13.64 5.00 -2.75
C LEU A 179 -12.31 4.24 -2.60
N GLN A 180 -11.60 4.39 -1.47
CA GLN A 180 -10.45 3.56 -1.10
C GLN A 180 -10.82 2.07 -1.04
N THR A 181 -11.89 1.71 -0.31
CA THR A 181 -12.39 0.33 -0.25
C THR A 181 -12.78 -0.19 -1.64
N LEU A 182 -13.48 0.62 -2.45
CA LEU A 182 -13.86 0.26 -3.82
C LEU A 182 -12.64 0.01 -4.72
N ALA A 183 -11.59 0.83 -4.61
CA ALA A 183 -10.35 0.65 -5.38
C ALA A 183 -9.65 -0.68 -5.07
N VAL A 184 -9.55 -1.07 -3.78
CA VAL A 184 -8.94 -2.35 -3.40
C VAL A 184 -9.86 -3.54 -3.71
N LEU A 185 -11.19 -3.42 -3.54
CA LEU A 185 -12.14 -4.46 -3.96
C LEU A 185 -12.09 -4.69 -5.48
N MET A 186 -12.03 -3.62 -6.27
CA MET A 186 -11.91 -3.68 -7.74
C MET A 186 -10.65 -4.45 -8.18
N HIS A 187 -9.52 -4.23 -7.51
CA HIS A 187 -8.32 -5.04 -7.78
C HIS A 187 -8.44 -6.48 -7.25
N THR A 188 -8.84 -6.67 -5.99
CA THR A 188 -8.91 -8.00 -5.34
C THR A 188 -9.86 -8.94 -6.09
N LEU A 189 -10.94 -8.39 -6.67
CA LEU A 189 -11.94 -9.13 -7.43
C LEU A 189 -11.71 -9.07 -8.95
N SER A 190 -10.61 -8.50 -9.46
CA SER A 190 -10.45 -8.24 -10.90
C SER A 190 -10.48 -9.50 -11.77
N ILE A 191 -10.01 -10.64 -11.24
CA ILE A 191 -10.07 -11.95 -11.94
C ILE A 191 -11.52 -12.44 -12.01
N VAL A 192 -12.19 -12.52 -10.86
CA VAL A 192 -13.57 -13.03 -10.75
C VAL A 192 -14.54 -12.13 -11.51
N GLY A 193 -14.40 -10.81 -11.37
CA GLY A 193 -15.18 -9.81 -12.09
C GLY A 193 -14.92 -9.83 -13.60
N GLY A 194 -13.67 -9.95 -14.03
CA GLY A 194 -13.32 -10.08 -15.46
C GLY A 194 -13.96 -11.31 -16.10
N LEU A 195 -13.88 -12.47 -15.43
CA LEU A 195 -14.52 -13.70 -15.88
C LEU A 195 -16.06 -13.60 -15.83
N ALA A 196 -16.64 -13.05 -14.78
CA ALA A 196 -18.10 -12.87 -14.66
C ALA A 196 -18.65 -11.94 -15.77
N ILE A 197 -17.95 -10.84 -16.07
CA ILE A 197 -18.29 -9.98 -17.21
C ILE A 197 -18.15 -10.74 -18.52
N PHE A 198 -17.06 -11.50 -18.73
CA PHE A 198 -16.87 -12.27 -19.95
C PHE A 198 -18.00 -13.29 -20.18
N PHE A 199 -18.34 -14.10 -19.19
CA PHE A 199 -19.44 -15.07 -19.30
C PHE A 199 -20.82 -14.40 -19.46
N PHE A 200 -21.03 -13.23 -18.84
CA PHE A 200 -22.24 -12.42 -19.07
C PHE A 200 -22.32 -11.93 -20.53
N LEU A 201 -21.21 -11.44 -21.11
CA LEU A 201 -21.18 -11.07 -22.53
C LEU A 201 -21.38 -12.28 -23.45
N CYS A 202 -20.84 -13.46 -23.09
CA CYS A 202 -21.09 -14.71 -23.81
C CYS A 202 -22.57 -15.15 -23.79
N SER A 203 -23.35 -14.76 -22.78
CA SER A 203 -24.80 -15.03 -22.74
C SER A 203 -25.63 -14.16 -23.71
N ILE A 204 -24.99 -13.25 -24.46
CA ILE A 204 -25.63 -12.37 -25.44
C ILE A 204 -25.17 -12.78 -26.86
N PRO A 205 -25.97 -13.54 -27.64
CA PRO A 205 -25.55 -14.06 -28.95
C PRO A 205 -25.12 -12.99 -29.96
N LEU A 206 -25.68 -11.77 -29.87
CA LEU A 206 -25.30 -10.63 -30.71
C LEU A 206 -23.82 -10.23 -30.57
N LEU A 207 -23.14 -10.61 -29.48
CA LEU A 207 -21.73 -10.31 -29.24
C LEU A 207 -20.79 -11.42 -29.72
N TRP A 208 -21.30 -12.60 -30.09
CA TRP A 208 -20.48 -13.75 -30.49
C TRP A 208 -19.54 -13.46 -31.68
N PRO A 209 -19.92 -12.69 -32.72
CA PRO A 209 -19.00 -12.32 -33.81
C PRO A 209 -17.75 -11.54 -33.37
N ILE A 210 -17.81 -10.91 -32.19
CA ILE A 210 -16.66 -10.20 -31.58
C ILE A 210 -15.96 -11.10 -30.57
N LEU A 211 -16.73 -11.78 -29.71
CA LEU A 211 -16.22 -12.59 -28.61
C LEU A 211 -15.48 -13.85 -29.09
N LEU A 212 -15.91 -14.49 -30.20
CA LEU A 212 -15.24 -15.69 -30.70
C LEU A 212 -13.83 -15.38 -31.26
N PRO A 213 -13.64 -14.43 -32.21
CA PRO A 213 -12.29 -14.02 -32.63
C PRO A 213 -11.42 -13.50 -31.47
N TYR A 214 -12.01 -12.75 -30.54
CA TYR A 214 -11.30 -12.27 -29.35
C TYR A 214 -10.83 -13.41 -28.44
N THR A 215 -11.66 -14.44 -28.21
CA THR A 215 -11.30 -15.61 -27.40
C THR A 215 -10.18 -16.42 -28.07
N VAL A 216 -10.26 -16.62 -29.39
CA VAL A 216 -9.18 -17.27 -30.18
C VAL A 216 -7.89 -16.46 -30.05
N TYR A 217 -7.93 -15.13 -30.20
CA TYR A 217 -6.77 -14.26 -29.99
C TYR A 217 -6.20 -14.38 -28.56
N VAL A 218 -7.04 -14.41 -27.51
CA VAL A 218 -6.58 -14.57 -26.12
C VAL A 218 -5.86 -15.91 -25.91
N LEU A 219 -6.36 -17.00 -26.51
CA LEU A 219 -5.78 -18.34 -26.36
C LEU A 219 -4.41 -18.49 -27.06
N PHE A 220 -4.21 -17.84 -28.20
CA PHE A 220 -2.96 -17.94 -29.00
C PHE A 220 -1.97 -16.78 -28.80
N SER A 221 -2.36 -15.67 -28.15
CA SER A 221 -1.49 -14.49 -28.04
C SER A 221 -0.45 -14.58 -26.91
N ASN A 222 0.81 -14.63 -27.32
CA ASN A 222 2.02 -14.65 -26.47
C ASN A 222 2.36 -13.29 -25.79
N ALA A 223 1.49 -12.29 -25.77
CA ALA A 223 1.81 -10.96 -25.26
C ALA A 223 2.16 -10.92 -23.75
N GLY A 224 1.85 -11.99 -22.99
CA GLY A 224 2.30 -12.19 -21.61
C GLY A 224 3.74 -12.68 -21.47
N THR A 225 4.36 -13.20 -22.53
CA THR A 225 5.76 -13.71 -22.54
C THR A 225 6.68 -13.01 -23.54
N SER A 226 6.16 -12.30 -24.55
CA SER A 226 6.96 -11.80 -25.70
C SER A 226 8.16 -10.90 -25.34
N GLY A 227 8.11 -10.20 -24.20
CA GLY A 227 9.13 -9.29 -23.69
C GLY A 227 9.01 -7.83 -24.15
N GLU A 228 8.11 -7.54 -25.07
CA GLU A 228 7.92 -6.19 -25.64
C GLU A 228 7.31 -5.22 -24.63
N LEU A 229 6.35 -5.70 -23.82
CA LEU A 229 5.42 -4.88 -23.04
C LEU A 229 4.57 -3.92 -23.89
N SER A 230 4.32 -4.27 -25.16
CA SER A 230 3.62 -3.45 -26.18
C SER A 230 2.18 -3.04 -25.81
N LEU A 231 1.53 -3.76 -24.89
CA LEU A 231 0.20 -3.43 -24.37
C LEU A 231 0.21 -2.57 -23.09
N ARG A 232 1.38 -2.28 -22.51
CA ARG A 232 1.54 -1.45 -21.29
C ARG A 232 0.99 -0.04 -21.54
N SER A 233 0.22 0.48 -20.59
CA SER A 233 -0.35 1.83 -20.67
C SER A 233 0.04 2.67 -19.46
N GLU A 234 1.03 3.55 -19.62
CA GLU A 234 1.44 4.51 -18.59
C GLU A 234 0.27 5.40 -18.12
N ARG A 235 -0.68 5.74 -19.02
CA ARG A 235 -1.92 6.43 -18.66
C ARG A 235 -2.76 5.62 -17.67
N LEU A 236 -2.86 4.30 -17.87
CA LEU A 236 -3.62 3.42 -16.98
C LEU A 236 -2.90 3.21 -15.64
N ARG A 237 -1.56 3.04 -15.66
CA ARG A 237 -0.72 2.94 -14.44
C ARG A 237 -0.75 4.20 -13.55
N ARG A 238 -1.05 5.37 -14.13
CA ARG A 238 -1.10 6.69 -13.48
C ARG A 238 -2.52 7.16 -13.10
N LEU A 239 -3.55 6.31 -13.20
CA LEU A 239 -4.92 6.68 -12.82
C LEU A 239 -5.04 7.00 -11.32
N PRO A 240 -5.84 8.01 -10.90
CA PRO A 240 -6.06 8.36 -9.50
C PRO A 240 -6.60 7.22 -8.61
N VAL A 241 -7.24 6.21 -9.20
CA VAL A 241 -7.71 5.01 -8.49
C VAL A 241 -6.57 4.26 -7.78
N TRP A 242 -5.33 4.34 -8.28
CA TRP A 242 -4.18 3.72 -7.63
C TRP A 242 -3.67 4.53 -6.43
N SER A 243 -3.85 5.86 -6.44
CA SER A 243 -3.64 6.67 -5.24
C SER A 243 -4.65 6.31 -4.15
N LEU A 244 -5.93 6.10 -4.50
CA LEU A 244 -6.95 5.60 -3.58
C LEU A 244 -6.61 4.19 -3.04
N PHE A 245 -6.08 3.31 -3.89
CA PHE A 245 -5.59 1.98 -3.50
C PHE A 245 -4.44 2.06 -2.48
N ALA A 246 -3.36 2.79 -2.79
CA ALA A 246 -2.23 2.97 -1.89
C ALA A 246 -2.63 3.66 -0.56
N SER A 247 -3.59 4.59 -0.63
CA SER A 247 -4.16 5.29 0.53
C SER A 247 -5.02 4.40 1.44
N TYR A 248 -5.42 3.20 1.00
CA TYR A 248 -6.08 2.21 1.87
C TYR A 248 -5.08 1.57 2.85
N PHE A 249 -3.83 1.39 2.41
CA PHE A 249 -2.74 0.71 3.12
C PHE A 249 -1.65 1.66 3.64
N PRO A 250 -1.93 2.97 3.81
CA PRO A 250 -0.95 4.05 3.87
C PRO A 250 0.41 3.80 3.19
N ALA A 251 0.41 3.21 2.00
CA ALA A 251 1.57 2.51 1.47
C ALA A 251 2.71 3.46 1.06
N ARG A 252 3.96 3.00 1.18
CA ARG A 252 5.18 3.75 0.83
C ARG A 252 6.16 2.88 0.08
N LEU A 253 6.85 3.48 -0.90
CA LEU A 253 8.01 2.91 -1.57
C LEU A 253 9.24 3.75 -1.21
N HIS A 254 10.28 3.08 -0.74
CA HIS A 254 11.52 3.66 -0.23
C HIS A 254 12.70 3.10 -1.04
N ARG A 255 13.62 3.98 -1.44
CA ARG A 255 14.82 3.65 -2.21
C ARG A 255 16.07 3.88 -1.34
N SER A 256 16.91 2.84 -1.19
CA SER A 256 18.17 2.93 -0.42
C SER A 256 19.33 3.50 -1.25
N GLN A 257 19.42 3.14 -2.53
CA GLN A 257 20.50 3.58 -3.44
C GLN A 257 19.94 3.92 -4.83
N GLU A 258 20.66 4.73 -5.60
CA GLU A 258 20.31 4.99 -7.01
C GLU A 258 20.65 3.80 -7.91
N LEU A 259 19.76 3.54 -8.87
CA LEU A 259 19.91 2.45 -9.82
C LEU A 259 20.20 3.05 -11.20
N GLU A 260 21.35 2.68 -11.77
CA GLU A 260 21.80 3.07 -13.10
C GLU A 260 20.75 2.63 -14.16
N PRO A 261 20.17 3.53 -14.97
CA PRO A 261 19.24 3.16 -16.04
C PRO A 261 19.94 2.44 -17.22
N THR A 262 21.27 2.37 -17.19
CA THR A 262 22.11 1.60 -18.13
C THR A 262 22.22 0.11 -17.80
N ARG A 263 21.62 -0.36 -16.69
CA ARG A 263 21.64 -1.77 -16.26
C ARG A 263 20.28 -2.45 -16.44
N LYS A 264 20.28 -3.76 -16.23
CA LYS A 264 19.11 -4.64 -16.10
C LYS A 264 18.93 -5.00 -14.63
N TYR A 265 17.69 -5.18 -14.17
CA TYR A 265 17.43 -5.50 -12.75
C TYR A 265 16.39 -6.61 -12.54
N ILE A 266 16.59 -7.40 -11.49
CA ILE A 266 15.57 -8.30 -10.91
C ILE A 266 15.30 -7.86 -9.47
N PHE A 267 14.17 -7.20 -9.26
CA PHE A 267 13.65 -6.90 -7.93
C PHE A 267 13.05 -8.19 -7.34
N GLY A 268 13.65 -8.73 -6.28
CA GLY A 268 13.08 -9.84 -5.53
C GLY A 268 12.28 -9.32 -4.34
N TYR A 269 10.96 -9.47 -4.37
CA TYR A 269 10.02 -8.93 -3.38
C TYR A 269 9.66 -9.95 -2.30
N HIS A 270 9.71 -9.49 -1.04
CA HIS A 270 9.48 -10.27 0.17
C HIS A 270 8.74 -9.45 1.25
N PRO A 271 7.89 -10.06 2.08
CA PRO A 271 7.25 -11.35 1.86
C PRO A 271 6.20 -11.24 0.74
N HIS A 272 5.71 -12.37 0.24
CA HIS A 272 4.58 -12.42 -0.69
C HIS A 272 3.28 -11.91 -0.05
N GLY A 273 3.10 -12.11 1.26
CA GLY A 273 1.80 -12.01 1.90
C GLY A 273 0.78 -12.91 1.20
N ILE A 274 -0.50 -12.56 1.27
CA ILE A 274 -1.55 -13.38 0.65
C ILE A 274 -1.71 -13.05 -0.84
N ILE A 275 -1.71 -11.77 -1.23
CA ILE A 275 -1.93 -11.30 -2.62
C ILE A 275 -0.92 -10.22 -3.05
N SER A 276 0.11 -9.93 -2.25
CA SER A 276 1.18 -8.97 -2.58
C SER A 276 0.66 -7.56 -2.97
N HIS A 277 -0.23 -6.99 -2.15
CA HIS A 277 -0.86 -5.68 -2.44
C HIS A 277 0.15 -4.54 -2.50
N GLY A 278 1.21 -4.60 -1.68
CA GLY A 278 2.33 -3.68 -1.75
C GLY A 278 3.13 -3.84 -3.04
N ALA A 279 3.38 -5.08 -3.49
CA ALA A 279 4.08 -5.33 -4.76
C ALA A 279 3.29 -4.73 -5.94
N PHE A 280 1.97 -4.91 -5.95
CA PHE A 280 1.09 -4.26 -6.93
C PHE A 280 1.18 -2.73 -6.87
N ALA A 281 1.04 -2.12 -5.68
CA ALA A 281 1.10 -0.67 -5.50
C ALA A 281 2.43 -0.06 -5.97
N ALA A 282 3.56 -0.70 -5.65
CA ALA A 282 4.89 -0.21 -5.96
C ALA A 282 5.36 -0.50 -7.39
N PHE A 283 5.08 -1.70 -7.92
CA PHE A 283 5.77 -2.22 -9.11
C PHE A 283 4.88 -2.39 -10.34
N ALA A 284 3.55 -2.48 -10.17
CA ALA A 284 2.59 -2.46 -11.27
C ALA A 284 2.01 -1.05 -11.54
N THR A 285 1.65 -0.30 -10.49
CA THR A 285 1.09 1.06 -10.64
C THR A 285 2.17 2.15 -10.56
N GLU A 286 1.78 3.42 -10.70
CA GLU A 286 2.61 4.60 -10.36
C GLU A 286 2.16 5.29 -9.06
N ALA A 287 1.30 4.66 -8.24
CA ALA A 287 0.76 5.25 -7.01
C ALA A 287 1.81 5.66 -5.99
N LEU A 288 2.93 4.93 -5.95
CA LEU A 288 4.06 5.17 -5.07
C LEU A 288 5.26 5.84 -5.80
N GLY A 289 5.03 6.35 -7.02
CA GLY A 289 6.03 7.12 -7.76
C GLY A 289 7.24 6.32 -8.25
N PHE A 290 7.06 5.06 -8.67
CA PHE A 290 8.15 4.20 -9.15
C PHE A 290 9.03 4.90 -10.20
N SER A 291 8.43 5.51 -11.23
CA SER A 291 9.16 6.21 -12.28
C SER A 291 9.87 7.51 -11.84
N GLN A 292 9.60 7.98 -10.61
CA GLN A 292 10.30 9.12 -9.99
C GLN A 292 11.50 8.64 -9.16
N LEU A 293 11.36 7.51 -8.44
CA LEU A 293 12.44 6.92 -7.66
C LEU A 293 13.48 6.21 -8.55
N PHE A 294 13.04 5.59 -9.64
CA PHE A 294 13.85 4.78 -10.56
C PHE A 294 13.74 5.32 -12.00
N PRO A 295 14.22 6.55 -12.26
CA PRO A 295 14.08 7.20 -13.56
C PRO A 295 14.80 6.40 -14.66
N GLY A 296 14.14 6.27 -15.82
CA GLY A 296 14.66 5.49 -16.95
C GLY A 296 14.49 3.96 -16.84
N ILE A 297 14.10 3.43 -15.68
CA ILE A 297 13.90 1.98 -15.49
C ILE A 297 12.44 1.60 -15.77
N THR A 298 12.23 0.67 -16.70
CA THR A 298 10.92 0.11 -17.06
C THR A 298 10.76 -1.26 -16.41
N ASN A 299 10.11 -1.28 -15.24
CA ASN A 299 9.82 -2.51 -14.50
C ASN A 299 8.50 -3.18 -14.93
N ALA A 300 8.50 -4.52 -15.00
CA ALA A 300 7.29 -5.36 -15.08
C ALA A 300 7.12 -6.23 -13.82
N LEU A 301 5.97 -6.15 -13.15
CA LEU A 301 5.62 -7.08 -12.06
C LEU A 301 5.21 -8.43 -12.66
N LEU A 302 5.84 -9.51 -12.21
CA LEU A 302 5.61 -10.84 -12.77
C LEU A 302 4.60 -11.64 -11.95
N THR A 303 3.73 -12.37 -12.66
CA THR A 303 2.64 -13.18 -12.09
C THR A 303 2.49 -14.50 -12.84
N LEU A 304 1.66 -15.41 -12.30
CA LEU A 304 1.32 -16.70 -12.92
C LEU A 304 0.93 -16.58 -14.39
N ASP A 305 1.44 -17.49 -15.22
CA ASP A 305 1.22 -17.52 -16.68
C ASP A 305 -0.27 -17.68 -17.06
N SER A 306 -1.04 -18.38 -16.22
CA SER A 306 -2.50 -18.54 -16.37
C SER A 306 -3.26 -17.22 -16.40
N ASN A 307 -2.78 -16.17 -15.73
CA ASN A 307 -3.43 -14.85 -15.70
C ASN A 307 -3.58 -14.24 -17.10
N PHE A 308 -2.70 -14.61 -18.04
CA PHE A 308 -2.70 -14.10 -19.41
C PHE A 308 -3.57 -14.91 -20.38
N ARG A 309 -4.31 -15.91 -19.88
CA ARG A 309 -5.32 -16.67 -20.62
C ARG A 309 -6.76 -16.36 -20.21
N TYR A 310 -6.98 -15.59 -19.14
CA TYR A 310 -8.33 -15.18 -18.71
C TYR A 310 -8.81 -13.94 -19.47
N PRO A 311 -9.87 -14.01 -20.28
CA PRO A 311 -10.40 -12.84 -21.00
C PRO A 311 -10.77 -11.68 -20.07
N ILE A 312 -10.66 -10.45 -20.57
CA ILE A 312 -10.88 -9.16 -19.91
C ILE A 312 -9.86 -8.84 -18.81
N TYR A 313 -9.58 -9.79 -17.92
CA TYR A 313 -8.56 -9.65 -16.88
C TYR A 313 -7.13 -9.62 -17.47
N ARG A 314 -6.87 -10.37 -18.54
CA ARG A 314 -5.62 -10.30 -19.32
C ARG A 314 -5.28 -8.88 -19.76
N GLU A 315 -6.25 -8.16 -20.31
CA GLU A 315 -6.06 -6.79 -20.79
C GLU A 315 -5.84 -5.81 -19.64
N TYR A 316 -6.48 -6.02 -18.49
CA TYR A 316 -6.20 -5.28 -17.26
C TYR A 316 -4.74 -5.49 -16.80
N ALA A 317 -4.28 -6.74 -16.75
CA ALA A 317 -2.92 -7.09 -16.32
C ALA A 317 -1.84 -6.54 -17.27
N LEU A 318 -2.00 -6.74 -18.57
CA LEU A 318 -1.05 -6.28 -19.59
C LEU A 318 -1.01 -4.75 -19.70
N ARG A 319 -2.14 -4.05 -19.53
CA ARG A 319 -2.18 -2.57 -19.52
C ARG A 319 -1.50 -1.96 -18.29
N LEU A 320 -1.46 -2.69 -17.17
CA LEU A 320 -0.64 -2.33 -16.01
C LEU A 320 0.86 -2.66 -16.20
N GLY A 321 1.23 -3.33 -17.30
CA GLY A 321 2.60 -3.75 -17.56
C GLY A 321 3.05 -4.96 -16.74
N MET A 322 2.10 -5.77 -16.25
CA MET A 322 2.40 -7.07 -15.64
C MET A 322 2.65 -8.12 -16.72
N ALA A 323 3.52 -9.09 -16.43
CA ALA A 323 3.91 -10.14 -17.39
C ALA A 323 4.03 -11.51 -16.70
N SER A 324 4.27 -12.56 -17.48
CA SER A 324 4.41 -13.93 -16.97
C SER A 324 5.70 -14.11 -16.17
N VAL A 325 5.65 -14.89 -15.09
CA VAL A 325 6.82 -15.33 -14.31
C VAL A 325 7.52 -16.55 -14.95
N SER A 326 7.13 -16.94 -16.17
CA SER A 326 7.79 -18.01 -16.93
C SER A 326 9.24 -17.65 -17.25
N ARG A 327 10.11 -18.67 -17.36
CA ARG A 327 11.53 -18.50 -17.69
C ARG A 327 11.72 -17.70 -18.99
N GLU A 328 10.94 -18.05 -20.02
CA GLU A 328 10.93 -17.40 -21.33
C GLU A 328 10.58 -15.91 -21.22
N SER A 329 9.54 -15.57 -20.44
CA SER A 329 9.13 -14.19 -20.22
C SER A 329 10.21 -13.36 -19.51
N CYS A 330 10.85 -13.91 -18.47
CA CYS A 330 11.99 -13.28 -17.79
C CYS A 330 13.16 -13.04 -18.75
N GLU A 331 13.55 -14.04 -19.54
CA GLU A 331 14.65 -13.92 -20.52
C GLU A 331 14.29 -12.93 -21.63
N ASN A 332 13.05 -12.93 -22.13
CA ASN A 332 12.56 -12.00 -23.14
C ASN A 332 12.50 -10.54 -22.65
N ILE A 333 12.02 -10.26 -21.44
CA ILE A 333 11.95 -8.89 -20.90
C ILE A 333 13.35 -8.32 -20.65
N LEU A 334 14.28 -9.16 -20.17
CA LEU A 334 15.66 -8.77 -19.85
C LEU A 334 16.62 -8.84 -21.05
N SER A 335 16.12 -9.13 -22.25
CA SER A 335 16.91 -9.12 -23.50
C SER A 335 16.30 -8.29 -24.64
N LYS A 336 15.11 -7.70 -24.46
CA LYS A 336 14.41 -6.95 -25.52
C LYS A 336 13.93 -5.57 -25.07
N GLY A 337 14.07 -4.60 -25.97
CA GLY A 337 13.70 -3.22 -25.75
C GLY A 337 14.63 -2.52 -24.77
N GLY A 338 14.13 -1.52 -24.04
CA GLY A 338 15.01 -0.63 -23.30
C GLY A 338 15.80 0.31 -24.22
N GLN A 339 16.76 1.05 -23.67
CA GLN A 339 17.43 2.15 -24.38
C GLN A 339 18.37 1.70 -25.51
N ASN A 340 18.91 0.47 -25.45
CA ASN A 340 19.78 -0.10 -26.49
C ASN A 340 19.12 -1.23 -27.31
N GLY A 341 17.85 -1.54 -27.06
CA GLY A 341 17.15 -2.68 -27.68
C GLY A 341 17.42 -4.06 -27.04
N GLU A 342 18.49 -4.22 -26.25
CA GLU A 342 18.94 -5.48 -25.63
C GLU A 342 18.59 -5.58 -24.13
N GLY A 343 17.63 -4.77 -23.68
CA GLY A 343 17.15 -4.74 -22.31
C GLY A 343 17.74 -3.64 -21.42
N MET A 344 18.54 -2.69 -21.92
CA MET A 344 19.09 -1.61 -21.08
C MET A 344 17.98 -0.76 -20.43
N GLY A 345 17.93 -0.73 -19.10
CA GLY A 345 16.86 -0.09 -18.33
C GLY A 345 15.60 -0.94 -18.18
N ARG A 346 15.61 -2.22 -18.57
CA ARG A 346 14.52 -3.17 -18.24
C ARG A 346 14.69 -3.72 -16.83
N ALA A 347 13.56 -3.91 -16.15
CA ALA A 347 13.54 -4.64 -14.89
C ALA A 347 12.33 -5.57 -14.81
N ILE A 348 12.46 -6.60 -13.99
CA ILE A 348 11.34 -7.45 -13.57
C ILE A 348 11.24 -7.48 -12.05
N THR A 349 10.03 -7.56 -11.52
CA THR A 349 9.77 -7.81 -10.10
C THR A 349 9.20 -9.22 -9.92
N ILE A 350 9.90 -10.05 -9.16
CA ILE A 350 9.49 -11.42 -8.81
C ILE A 350 9.14 -11.45 -7.33
N VAL A 351 7.92 -11.86 -7.00
CA VAL A 351 7.53 -12.12 -5.60
C VAL A 351 8.02 -13.53 -5.21
N VAL A 352 9.16 -13.60 -4.53
CA VAL A 352 9.98 -14.82 -4.52
C VAL A 352 9.34 -15.97 -3.74
N GLY A 353 8.64 -15.69 -2.62
CA GLY A 353 8.01 -16.70 -1.76
C GLY A 353 6.81 -17.44 -2.36
N GLY A 354 6.09 -16.82 -3.30
CA GLY A 354 4.98 -17.42 -4.05
C GLY A 354 3.91 -18.12 -3.20
N ALA A 355 3.21 -19.08 -3.82
CA ALA A 355 2.13 -19.87 -3.22
C ALA A 355 2.55 -20.90 -2.13
N ARG A 356 3.72 -20.70 -1.49
CA ARG A 356 4.12 -21.39 -0.23
C ARG A 356 4.02 -20.39 0.89
N GLU A 357 4.77 -19.30 0.78
CA GLU A 357 4.78 -18.20 1.75
C GLU A 357 3.39 -17.60 1.97
N SER A 358 2.54 -17.56 0.93
CA SER A 358 1.15 -17.10 1.04
C SER A 358 0.19 -18.03 1.80
N LEU A 359 0.61 -19.26 2.13
CA LEU A 359 -0.11 -20.21 3.00
C LEU A 359 0.44 -20.22 4.44
N ASP A 360 1.59 -19.59 4.66
CA ASP A 360 2.29 -19.50 5.94
C ASP A 360 2.31 -18.03 6.46
N ALA A 361 1.54 -17.13 5.83
CA ALA A 361 1.54 -15.69 6.05
C ALA A 361 0.72 -15.30 7.28
N ARG A 362 1.40 -14.85 8.34
CA ARG A 362 0.79 -14.46 9.63
C ARG A 362 1.21 -13.03 10.02
N PRO A 363 0.28 -12.20 10.56
CA PRO A 363 0.63 -10.89 11.10
C PRO A 363 1.74 -10.94 12.16
N GLY A 364 2.54 -9.89 12.23
CA GLY A 364 3.64 -9.73 13.19
C GLY A 364 4.88 -10.57 12.90
N VAL A 365 4.89 -11.46 11.91
CA VAL A 365 6.01 -12.37 11.62
C VAL A 365 6.37 -12.33 10.13
N ILE A 366 7.67 -12.34 9.82
CA ILE A 366 8.18 -12.47 8.45
C ILE A 366 9.01 -13.75 8.35
N ARG A 367 8.51 -14.73 7.61
CA ARG A 367 9.19 -16.01 7.32
C ARG A 367 9.33 -16.13 5.81
N LEU A 368 10.57 -16.10 5.31
CA LEU A 368 10.87 -16.04 3.88
C LEU A 368 11.28 -17.40 3.33
N VAL A 369 10.50 -17.92 2.39
CA VAL A 369 10.68 -19.22 1.72
C VAL A 369 11.73 -19.05 0.63
N LEU A 370 12.99 -18.83 1.03
CA LEU A 370 14.06 -18.33 0.17
C LEU A 370 15.27 -19.26 0.09
N ARG A 371 15.56 -20.09 1.09
CA ARG A 371 16.86 -20.79 1.22
C ARG A 371 17.14 -21.73 0.04
N ARG A 372 16.12 -22.39 -0.53
CA ARG A 372 16.21 -23.20 -1.76
C ARG A 372 15.88 -22.45 -3.07
N ARG A 373 15.39 -21.21 -3.02
CA ARG A 373 14.79 -20.53 -4.20
C ARG A 373 15.80 -19.84 -5.13
N LYS A 374 16.87 -20.55 -5.50
CA LYS A 374 17.99 -20.00 -6.28
C LYS A 374 17.69 -19.75 -7.77
N GLY A 375 16.44 -19.97 -8.22
CA GLY A 375 16.01 -19.82 -9.62
C GLY A 375 16.05 -18.37 -10.14
N PHE A 376 15.68 -17.38 -9.33
CA PHE A 376 15.78 -15.96 -9.74
C PHE A 376 17.24 -15.47 -9.79
N VAL A 377 18.12 -16.02 -8.94
CA VAL A 377 19.57 -15.78 -8.99
C VAL A 377 20.17 -16.37 -10.27
N LYS A 378 19.80 -17.60 -10.64
CA LYS A 378 20.21 -18.21 -11.92
C LYS A 378 19.70 -17.43 -13.14
N MET A 379 18.55 -16.76 -13.04
CA MET A 379 18.01 -15.86 -14.06
C MET A 379 18.83 -14.56 -14.17
N ALA A 380 19.17 -13.94 -13.04
CA ALA A 380 20.00 -12.74 -12.98
C ALA A 380 21.36 -12.96 -13.66
N ILE A 381 22.06 -14.04 -13.28
CA ILE A 381 23.38 -14.39 -13.85
C ILE A 381 23.27 -14.66 -15.35
N ARG A 382 22.23 -15.36 -15.83
CA ARG A 382 22.01 -15.60 -17.27
C ARG A 382 21.75 -14.37 -18.10
N THR A 383 21.08 -13.37 -17.52
CA THR A 383 20.65 -12.15 -18.23
C THR A 383 21.59 -10.97 -18.02
N GLY A 384 22.56 -11.06 -17.10
CA GLY A 384 23.41 -9.94 -16.70
C GLY A 384 22.61 -8.84 -15.99
N ALA A 385 21.59 -9.23 -15.21
CA ALA A 385 20.73 -8.34 -14.46
C ALA A 385 21.15 -8.31 -12.99
N ASP A 386 21.27 -7.11 -12.42
CA ASP A 386 21.62 -6.93 -11.01
C ASP A 386 20.44 -7.31 -10.11
N LEU A 387 20.72 -8.04 -9.03
CA LEU A 387 19.70 -8.46 -8.07
C LEU A 387 19.43 -7.33 -7.09
N VAL A 388 18.16 -6.97 -6.90
CA VAL A 388 17.76 -5.94 -5.94
C VAL A 388 16.84 -6.55 -4.88
N PRO A 389 17.29 -6.69 -3.63
CA PRO A 389 16.44 -7.03 -2.50
C PRO A 389 15.33 -6.01 -2.29
N VAL A 390 14.10 -6.47 -2.06
CA VAL A 390 12.97 -5.63 -1.69
C VAL A 390 12.22 -6.26 -0.52
N LEU A 391 12.12 -5.52 0.60
CA LEU A 391 11.49 -5.97 1.84
C LEU A 391 10.29 -5.09 2.21
N ALA A 392 9.12 -5.70 2.39
CA ALA A 392 7.83 -5.05 2.58
C ALA A 392 7.29 -5.25 4.00
N PHE A 393 7.66 -4.33 4.89
CA PHE A 393 7.17 -4.28 6.25
C PHE A 393 5.66 -4.00 6.25
N GLY A 394 4.87 -4.90 6.86
CA GLY A 394 3.42 -4.80 6.97
C GLY A 394 2.60 -5.59 5.94
N GLU A 395 3.22 -6.18 4.90
CA GLU A 395 2.49 -6.96 3.88
C GLU A 395 1.76 -8.18 4.48
N ASN A 396 2.36 -8.87 5.47
CA ASN A 396 1.70 -9.97 6.18
C ASN A 396 0.61 -9.51 7.17
N ASP A 397 0.59 -8.23 7.57
CA ASP A 397 -0.35 -7.74 8.57
C ASP A 397 -1.74 -7.43 7.99
N ILE A 398 -1.86 -7.27 6.66
CA ILE A 398 -3.10 -6.84 6.02
C ILE A 398 -4.17 -7.93 5.94
N TYR A 399 -3.87 -9.17 6.33
CA TYR A 399 -4.84 -10.27 6.39
C TYR A 399 -4.61 -11.12 7.65
N GLU A 400 -5.66 -11.77 8.14
CA GLU A 400 -5.53 -12.89 9.07
C GLU A 400 -5.87 -14.19 8.32
N GLN A 401 -4.99 -15.18 8.44
CA GLN A 401 -5.11 -16.47 7.77
C GLN A 401 -5.72 -17.49 8.74
N VAL A 402 -6.70 -18.27 8.28
CA VAL A 402 -7.26 -19.36 9.09
C VAL A 402 -6.19 -20.45 9.21
N ASP A 403 -5.84 -20.84 10.43
CA ASP A 403 -4.71 -21.74 10.65
C ASP A 403 -5.00 -23.14 10.07
N GLY A 404 -4.22 -23.55 9.06
CA GLY A 404 -4.35 -24.86 8.42
C GLY A 404 -4.19 -26.04 9.39
N GLN A 405 -3.52 -25.86 10.53
CA GLN A 405 -3.43 -26.91 11.57
C GLN A 405 -4.78 -27.18 12.24
N SER A 406 -5.63 -26.16 12.37
CA SER A 406 -6.99 -26.31 12.93
C SER A 406 -7.98 -27.00 11.99
N HIS A 407 -7.68 -27.06 10.69
CA HIS A 407 -8.57 -27.58 9.65
C HIS A 407 -7.81 -28.49 8.65
N PRO A 408 -7.35 -29.69 9.07
CA PRO A 408 -6.46 -30.54 8.26
C PRO A 408 -7.07 -31.03 6.94
N TYR A 409 -8.39 -31.19 6.85
CA TYR A 409 -9.08 -31.51 5.59
C TYR A 409 -9.04 -30.33 4.60
N LEU A 410 -9.14 -29.10 5.10
CA LEU A 410 -9.10 -27.88 4.31
C LEU A 410 -7.70 -27.63 3.75
N HIS A 411 -6.66 -27.85 4.57
CA HIS A 411 -5.27 -27.82 4.14
C HIS A 411 -4.96 -28.89 3.07
N LYS A 412 -5.48 -30.13 3.24
CA LYS A 412 -5.37 -31.18 2.20
C LYS A 412 -6.03 -30.76 0.88
N LEU A 413 -7.21 -30.14 0.91
CA LEU A 413 -7.87 -29.63 -0.29
C LEU A 413 -7.08 -28.48 -0.95
N GLN A 414 -6.58 -27.52 -0.17
CA GLN A 414 -5.72 -26.45 -0.68
C GLN A 414 -4.45 -27.00 -1.35
N MET A 415 -3.81 -28.00 -0.74
CA MET A 415 -2.61 -28.64 -1.31
C MET A 415 -2.92 -29.51 -2.55
N LEU A 416 -4.12 -30.07 -2.66
CA LEU A 416 -4.59 -30.72 -3.89
C LEU A 416 -4.80 -29.69 -5.01
N VAL A 417 -5.50 -28.58 -4.73
CA VAL A 417 -5.69 -27.48 -5.69
C VAL A 417 -4.33 -26.90 -6.12
N LYS A 418 -3.38 -26.73 -5.20
CA LYS A 418 -1.99 -26.34 -5.49
C LYS A 418 -1.32 -27.26 -6.51
N LYS A 419 -1.46 -28.58 -6.32
CA LYS A 419 -0.84 -29.62 -7.15
C LYS A 419 -1.47 -29.70 -8.55
N VAL A 420 -2.76 -29.40 -8.68
CA VAL A 420 -3.50 -29.46 -9.97
C VAL A 420 -3.41 -28.14 -10.73
N MET A 421 -3.56 -27.00 -10.06
CA MET A 421 -3.72 -25.68 -10.70
C MET A 421 -2.45 -24.82 -10.69
N GLY A 422 -1.40 -25.22 -9.95
CA GLY A 422 -0.18 -24.43 -9.76
C GLY A 422 -0.33 -23.23 -8.81
N PHE A 423 -1.55 -22.90 -8.40
CA PHE A 423 -1.86 -21.86 -7.42
C PHE A 423 -2.81 -22.40 -6.34
N THR A 424 -2.86 -21.69 -5.21
CA THR A 424 -3.85 -21.94 -4.15
C THR A 424 -4.85 -20.81 -4.09
N VAL A 425 -6.07 -21.11 -3.64
CA VAL A 425 -6.95 -20.12 -3.04
C VAL A 425 -6.71 -20.21 -1.53
N PRO A 426 -5.85 -19.36 -0.94
CA PRO A 426 -5.71 -19.29 0.51
C PRO A 426 -7.07 -18.91 1.11
N ILE A 427 -7.48 -19.61 2.16
CA ILE A 427 -8.72 -19.29 2.89
C ILE A 427 -8.32 -18.37 4.04
N PHE A 428 -8.36 -17.07 3.74
CA PHE A 428 -8.10 -15.98 4.67
C PHE A 428 -9.40 -15.36 5.14
N HIS A 429 -9.35 -14.84 6.36
CA HIS A 429 -10.47 -14.20 7.00
C HIS A 429 -10.05 -12.78 7.40
N ALA A 430 -10.60 -11.80 6.71
CA ALA A 430 -10.42 -10.40 7.02
C ALA A 430 -11.78 -9.71 7.04
N ARG A 431 -11.86 -8.49 6.53
CA ARG A 431 -13.00 -7.61 6.67
C ARG A 431 -14.09 -7.92 5.64
N GLY A 432 -15.36 -7.75 6.04
CA GLY A 432 -16.47 -7.68 5.08
C GLY A 432 -16.56 -6.32 4.38
N ILE A 433 -17.34 -6.30 3.29
CA ILE A 433 -17.70 -5.06 2.58
C ILE A 433 -18.58 -4.17 3.49
N PHE A 434 -19.43 -4.78 4.31
CA PHE A 434 -20.40 -4.11 5.19
C PHE A 434 -20.18 -4.33 6.70
N ASN A 435 -19.32 -5.28 7.10
CA ASN A 435 -18.98 -5.55 8.50
C ASN A 435 -17.47 -5.32 8.77
N TYR A 436 -17.03 -5.50 10.01
CA TYR A 436 -15.61 -5.54 10.37
C TYR A 436 -15.04 -6.97 10.37
N ASP A 437 -15.90 -7.98 10.51
CA ASP A 437 -15.56 -9.25 11.14
C ASP A 437 -15.82 -10.52 10.30
N VAL A 438 -16.25 -10.42 9.03
CA VAL A 438 -16.21 -11.55 8.06
C VAL A 438 -16.08 -11.04 6.61
N GLY A 439 -14.97 -11.32 5.91
CA GLY A 439 -14.89 -11.22 4.45
C GLY A 439 -13.47 -11.16 3.84
N MET A 440 -13.41 -10.83 2.54
CA MET A 440 -12.19 -10.84 1.72
C MET A 440 -11.40 -9.51 1.70
N MET A 441 -11.90 -8.45 2.33
CA MET A 441 -11.29 -7.11 2.27
C MET A 441 -10.14 -7.02 3.29
N PRO A 442 -8.89 -6.80 2.89
CA PRO A 442 -7.77 -6.68 3.83
C PRO A 442 -7.89 -5.53 4.83
N TYR A 443 -7.12 -5.60 5.91
CA TYR A 443 -7.02 -4.57 6.94
C TYR A 443 -6.26 -3.33 6.47
N ARG A 444 -6.66 -2.16 6.98
CA ARG A 444 -5.99 -0.87 6.75
C ARG A 444 -4.77 -0.72 7.66
N ARG A 445 -3.70 -1.47 7.38
CA ARG A 445 -2.41 -1.38 8.07
C ARG A 445 -1.35 -0.80 7.12
N PRO A 446 -0.32 -0.07 7.62
CA PRO A 446 0.71 0.52 6.76
C PRO A 446 1.57 -0.55 6.07
N ILE A 447 1.87 -0.38 4.78
CA ILE A 447 2.90 -1.17 4.08
C ILE A 447 4.08 -0.26 3.72
N ASN A 448 5.27 -0.54 4.24
CA ASN A 448 6.51 0.18 3.90
C ASN A 448 7.43 -0.75 3.11
N ILE A 449 7.65 -0.43 1.83
CA ILE A 449 8.39 -1.25 0.89
C ILE A 449 9.77 -0.63 0.72
N VAL A 450 10.81 -1.31 1.18
CA VAL A 450 12.20 -0.84 1.09
C VAL A 450 12.93 -1.60 -0.01
N VAL A 451 13.43 -0.85 -1.00
CA VAL A 451 14.30 -1.33 -2.07
C VAL A 451 15.75 -1.13 -1.64
N GLY A 452 16.49 -2.23 -1.49
CA GLY A 452 17.89 -2.26 -1.06
C GLY A 452 18.89 -1.94 -2.16
N ARG A 453 20.15 -2.26 -1.88
CA ARG A 453 21.26 -2.00 -2.80
C ARG A 453 21.36 -3.09 -3.88
N PRO A 454 21.73 -2.74 -5.12
CA PRO A 454 21.88 -3.71 -6.19
C PRO A 454 23.13 -4.56 -5.97
N ILE A 455 22.96 -5.88 -5.95
CA ILE A 455 24.07 -6.83 -5.97
C ILE A 455 24.50 -6.98 -7.42
N ARG A 456 25.74 -6.56 -7.70
CA ARG A 456 26.31 -6.54 -9.05
C ARG A 456 26.50 -7.97 -9.56
N VAL A 457 25.95 -8.26 -10.72
CA VAL A 457 26.00 -9.58 -11.36
C VAL A 457 26.82 -9.52 -12.65
N VAL A 458 27.76 -10.45 -12.78
CA VAL A 458 28.49 -10.77 -14.01
C VAL A 458 27.65 -11.74 -14.84
N GLN A 459 27.59 -11.57 -16.16
CA GLN A 459 26.74 -12.42 -17.00
C GLN A 459 27.44 -13.73 -17.36
N ASP A 460 26.78 -14.85 -17.07
CA ASP A 460 27.15 -16.19 -17.56
C ASP A 460 25.90 -16.97 -17.99
N LYS A 461 25.97 -17.62 -19.16
CA LYS A 461 24.91 -18.47 -19.73
C LYS A 461 24.80 -19.82 -19.01
N HIS A 462 25.89 -20.34 -18.47
CA HIS A 462 25.98 -21.69 -17.88
C HIS A 462 26.51 -21.69 -16.43
N PRO A 463 25.97 -20.85 -15.52
CA PRO A 463 26.53 -20.71 -14.19
C PRO A 463 26.42 -22.02 -13.41
N ASP A 464 27.54 -22.37 -12.79
CA ASP A 464 27.66 -23.44 -11.81
C ASP A 464 26.79 -23.15 -10.57
N ASN A 465 26.78 -24.10 -9.63
CA ASN A 465 25.98 -23.94 -8.43
C ASN A 465 26.65 -23.03 -7.38
N ASP A 466 27.96 -22.84 -7.43
CA ASP A 466 28.72 -22.17 -6.37
C ASP A 466 28.72 -20.65 -6.54
N LEU A 467 28.83 -20.15 -7.77
CA LEU A 467 28.52 -18.75 -8.11
C LEU A 467 27.03 -18.43 -7.80
N ILE A 468 26.12 -19.37 -8.05
CA ILE A 468 24.70 -19.22 -7.69
C ILE A 468 24.52 -19.17 -6.17
N ASN A 469 25.28 -19.96 -5.41
CA ASN A 469 25.28 -19.93 -3.95
C ASN A 469 25.82 -18.58 -3.44
N GLU A 470 27.01 -18.18 -3.88
CA GLU A 470 27.67 -16.94 -3.46
C GLU A 470 26.80 -15.69 -3.72
N VAL A 471 26.18 -15.60 -4.90
CA VAL A 471 25.29 -14.48 -5.25
C VAL A 471 23.96 -14.54 -4.49
N HIS A 472 23.44 -15.74 -4.19
CA HIS A 472 22.25 -15.94 -3.36
C HIS A 472 22.48 -15.59 -1.89
N ASP A 473 23.67 -15.88 -1.35
CA ASP A 473 24.01 -15.58 0.03
C ASP A 473 24.32 -14.08 0.22
N LYS A 474 24.93 -13.41 -0.78
CA LYS A 474 24.97 -11.94 -0.85
C LYS A 474 23.56 -11.32 -0.85
N TYR A 475 22.61 -11.95 -1.56
CA TYR A 475 21.21 -11.52 -1.60
C TYR A 475 20.48 -11.71 -0.26
N ILE A 476 20.75 -12.80 0.44
CA ILE A 476 20.27 -13.03 1.81
C ILE A 476 20.85 -11.98 2.78
N ASN A 477 22.15 -11.68 2.69
CA ASN A 477 22.81 -10.76 3.62
C ASN A 477 22.30 -9.31 3.48
N GLU A 478 22.05 -8.82 2.26
CA GLU A 478 21.44 -7.50 2.05
C GLU A 478 19.95 -7.47 2.44
N LEU A 479 19.18 -8.57 2.32
CA LEU A 479 17.84 -8.67 2.91
C LEU A 479 17.87 -8.58 4.44
N LEU A 480 18.79 -9.29 5.08
CA LEU A 480 18.95 -9.25 6.55
C LEU A 480 19.38 -7.86 7.00
N ARG A 481 20.26 -7.16 6.25
CA ARG A 481 20.58 -5.75 6.51
C ARG A 481 19.35 -4.84 6.46
N LEU A 482 18.52 -4.96 5.41
CA LEU A 482 17.27 -4.17 5.30
C LEU A 482 16.33 -4.42 6.49
N TRP A 483 16.30 -5.65 7.01
CA TRP A 483 15.55 -5.98 8.22
C TRP A 483 16.15 -5.28 9.45
N GLU A 484 17.44 -5.49 9.74
CA GLU A 484 18.10 -4.90 10.91
C GLU A 484 18.01 -3.37 10.96
N GLU A 485 18.25 -2.68 9.84
CA GLU A 485 18.27 -1.21 9.80
C GLU A 485 16.87 -0.56 9.94
N HIS A 486 15.78 -1.31 9.78
CA HIS A 486 14.44 -0.75 9.63
C HIS A 486 13.34 -1.43 10.46
N LYS A 487 13.59 -2.60 11.06
CA LYS A 487 12.61 -3.34 11.88
C LYS A 487 12.04 -2.50 13.04
N ASP A 488 12.86 -1.71 13.72
CA ASP A 488 12.41 -0.86 14.82
C ASP A 488 11.71 0.43 14.36
N THR A 489 11.79 0.76 13.07
CA THR A 489 11.05 1.88 12.47
C THR A 489 9.70 1.42 11.90
N PHE A 490 9.67 0.31 11.15
CA PHE A 490 8.49 -0.13 10.41
C PHE A 490 7.78 -1.37 10.99
N ALA A 491 8.46 -2.23 11.76
CA ALA A 491 7.91 -3.44 12.41
C ALA A 491 7.89 -3.33 13.95
N LYS A 492 7.38 -2.21 14.46
CA LYS A 492 7.25 -1.89 15.91
C LYS A 492 6.34 -2.83 16.71
N HIS A 493 5.59 -3.69 16.03
CA HIS A 493 4.67 -4.65 16.63
C HIS A 493 4.96 -6.08 16.15
N ARG A 494 6.21 -6.38 15.80
CA ARG A 494 6.67 -7.72 15.45
C ARG A 494 6.56 -8.67 16.64
N GLN A 495 6.25 -9.92 16.35
CA GLN A 495 6.18 -11.03 17.31
C GLN A 495 7.45 -11.90 17.25
N GLY A 496 8.28 -11.72 16.22
CA GLY A 496 9.57 -12.39 16.04
C GLY A 496 10.45 -11.63 15.05
N GLU A 497 11.70 -12.08 14.93
CA GLU A 497 12.65 -11.58 13.93
C GLU A 497 12.43 -12.25 12.56
N LEU A 498 13.12 -11.78 11.51
CA LEU A 498 12.98 -12.33 10.15
C LEU A 498 13.61 -13.73 10.06
N GLU A 499 12.80 -14.74 9.76
CA GLU A 499 13.26 -16.11 9.52
C GLU A 499 13.48 -16.38 8.03
N ILE A 500 14.58 -17.05 7.66
CA ILE A 500 14.83 -17.55 6.29
C ILE A 500 14.69 -19.07 6.27
N VAL A 501 13.60 -19.56 5.67
CA VAL A 501 13.15 -20.96 5.71
C VAL A 501 13.23 -21.65 4.34
N GLU A 502 12.99 -22.97 4.37
CA GLU A 502 12.99 -23.97 3.28
C GLU A 502 14.17 -23.90 2.29
#